data_AF-A0A351HTN3-F1
#
_entry.id   AF-A0A351HTN3-F1
#
_cell.length_a   1.000
_cell.length_b   1.000
_cell.length_c   1.000
_cell.angle_alpha   90.00
_cell.angle_beta   90.00
_cell.angle_gamma   90.00
#
_symmetry.space_group_name_H-M   'P 1'
#
loop_
_entity.id
_entity.type
_entity.pdbx_description
1 polymer ?
#
loop_
_entity_poly.entity_id
_entity_poly.type
_entity_poly.pdbx_seq_one_letter_code
_entity_poly.pdbx_strand_id
1 'polypeptide(L)' 'MCKEPKFFVCKHCGNFVGMIHESGAQMICCGDPMTEVVPNTTDAAQEKHV' A
#
# COMPACT_ATOMS: atom_id res chain seq x y z
N MET A 1 -2.04 -2.61 17.02
CA MET A 1 -3.07 -2.22 16.05
C MET A 1 -2.55 -1.01 15.28
N CYS A 2 -2.67 -0.98 13.95
CA CYS A 2 -2.22 0.16 13.14
C CYS A 2 -3.01 1.42 13.50
N LYS A 3 -2.31 2.52 13.77
CA LYS A 3 -2.95 3.82 14.10
C LYS A 3 -3.52 4.50 12.86
N GLU A 4 -2.86 4.34 11.72
CA GLU A 4 -3.25 4.89 10.43
C GLU A 4 -3.40 3.74 9.42
N PRO A 5 -4.41 3.78 8.53
CA PRO A 5 -4.60 2.74 7.53
C PRO A 5 -3.45 2.78 6.51
N LYS A 6 -2.73 1.67 6.39
CA LYS A 6 -1.70 1.46 5.37
C LYS A 6 -2.18 0.46 4.34
N PHE A 7 -1.97 0.77 3.07
CA PHE A 7 -2.32 -0.10 1.95
C PHE A 7 -1.09 -0.46 1.15
N PHE A 8 -1.06 -1.67 0.62
CA PHE A 8 0.06 -2.17 -0.17
C PHE A 8 -0.44 -2.83 -1.44
N VAL A 9 0.32 -2.65 -2.52
CA VAL A 9 0.05 -3.26 -3.82
C VAL A 9 1.26 -4.05 -4.31
N CYS A 10 1.03 -5.26 -4.81
CA CYS A 10 2.03 -6.03 -5.54
C CYS A 10 2.06 -5.55 -7.00
N LYS A 11 3.22 -5.10 -7.48
CA LYS A 11 3.38 -4.64 -8.87
C LYS A 11 3.44 -5.77 -9.90
N HIS A 12 3.58 -7.02 -9.46
CA HIS A 12 3.63 -8.20 -10.33
C HIS A 12 2.25 -8.79 -10.60
N CYS A 13 1.51 -9.15 -9.54
CA CYS A 13 0.21 -9.83 -9.66
C CYS A 13 -1.00 -8.93 -9.38
N GLY A 14 -0.79 -7.69 -8.91
CA GLY A 14 -1.88 -6.75 -8.62
C GLY A 14 -2.58 -6.95 -7.27
N ASN A 15 -2.12 -7.88 -6.42
CA ASN A 15 -2.68 -8.06 -5.07
C ASN A 15 -2.66 -6.76 -4.28
N PHE A 16 -3.80 -6.40 -3.68
CA PHE A 16 -3.99 -5.20 -2.87
C PHE A 16 -4.45 -5.56 -1.47
N VAL A 17 -3.73 -5.10 -0.44
CA VAL A 17 -3.95 -5.50 0.95
C VAL A 17 -3.91 -4.29 1.88
N GLY A 18 -4.69 -4.34 2.95
CA GLY A 18 -4.69 -3.34 4.04
C GLY A 18 -4.07 -3.91 5.32
N MET A 19 -3.31 -3.09 6.04
CA MET A 19 -2.60 -3.52 7.25
C MET A 19 -3.44 -3.32 8.52
N ILE A 20 -3.77 -4.43 9.19
CA ILE A 20 -4.54 -4.41 10.46
C ILE A 20 -3.62 -4.30 11.69
N HIS A 21 -2.47 -4.99 11.64
CA HIS A 21 -1.47 -5.00 12.71
C HIS A 21 -0.06 -4.93 12.13
N GLU A 22 0.69 -3.91 12.51
CA GLU A 22 2.07 -3.71 12.08
C GLU A 22 3.04 -4.41 13.05
N SER A 23 3.78 -5.39 12.54
CA SER A 23 4.87 -6.06 13.27
C SER A 23 6.25 -5.46 12.96
N GLY A 24 6.35 -4.59 11.94
CA GLY A 24 7.60 -4.07 11.40
C GLY A 24 8.29 -4.97 10.36
N ALA A 25 7.73 -6.15 10.08
CA ALA A 25 8.24 -7.03 9.02
C ALA A 25 7.86 -6.51 7.63
N GLN A 26 8.74 -6.70 6.65
CA GLN A 26 8.48 -6.35 5.25
C GLN A 26 7.48 -7.33 4.63
N MET A 27 6.43 -6.83 3.98
CA MET A 27 5.48 -7.67 3.26
C MET A 27 6.02 -8.05 1.88
N ILE A 28 6.04 -9.36 1.60
CA ILE A 28 6.53 -9.92 0.33
C ILE A 28 5.36 -10.55 -0.43
N CYS A 29 5.28 -10.28 -1.73
CA CYS A 29 4.33 -10.93 -2.64
C CYS A 29 5.03 -11.21 -3.98
N CYS A 30 4.85 -12.42 -4.53
CA CYS A 30 5.53 -12.88 -5.75
C CYS A 30 7.07 -12.90 -5.68
N GLY A 31 7.65 -12.91 -4.48
CA GLY A 31 9.10 -12.93 -4.27
C GLY A 31 9.72 -11.56 -4.01
N ASP A 32 8.97 -10.47 -4.22
CA ASP A 32 9.44 -9.10 -4.06
C ASP A 32 8.68 -8.33 -2.96
N PRO A 33 9.31 -7.29 -2.37
CA PRO A 33 8.62 -6.40 -1.45
C PRO A 33 7.41 -5.72 -2.09
N MET A 34 6.29 -5.74 -1.37
CA MET A 34 5.10 -5.00 -1.77
C MET A 34 5.33 -3.49 -1.64
N THR A 35 4.69 -2.70 -2.51
CA THR A 35 4.80 -1.24 -2.50
C THR A 35 3.69 -0.63 -1.66
N GLU A 36 4.05 0.21 -0.68
CA GLU A 36 3.07 1.00 0.08
C GLU A 36 2.41 2.05 -0.82
N VAL A 37 1.09 2.17 -0.71
CA VAL A 37 0.30 3.18 -1.42
C VAL A 37 0.08 4.33 -0.45
N VAL A 38 0.93 5.34 -0.56
CA VAL A 38 0.82 6.57 0.23
C VAL A 38 -0.25 7.48 -0.41
N PRO A 39 -1.25 7.93 0.35
CA PRO A 39 -2.27 8.85 -0.18
C PRO A 39 -1.64 10.13 -0.75
N ASN A 40 -2.23 10.66 -1.82
CA ASN A 40 -1.89 11.97 -2.39
C ASN A 40 -0.44 12.13 -2.89
N THR A 41 0.24 11.03 -3.22
CA THR A 41 1.59 11.06 -3.83
C THR A 41 1.61 10.83 -5.34
N THR A 42 0.47 10.50 -5.95
CA THR A 42 0.37 10.32 -7.41
C THR A 42 0.01 11.64 -8.05
N ASP A 43 0.62 11.95 -9.19
CA ASP A 43 0.26 13.10 -10.04
C ASP A 43 -1.06 12.82 -10.79
N ALA A 44 -2.15 12.83 -10.03
CA ALA A 44 -3.52 12.68 -10.52
C ALA A 44 -4.27 14.00 -10.36
N ALA A 45 -5.27 14.22 -11.21
CA ALA A 45 -6.15 15.39 -11.12
C ALA A 45 -6.84 15.41 -9.75
N GLN A 46 -6.41 16.35 -8.89
CA GLN A 46 -6.86 16.45 -7.50
C GLN A 46 -8.36 16.73 -7.41
N GLU A 47 -8.96 17.43 -8.39
CA GLU A 47 -10.40 17.68 -8.36
C GLU A 47 -11.26 16.42 -8.51
N LYS A 48 -10.65 15.30 -8.93
CA LYS A 48 -11.29 13.99 -9.08
C LYS A 48 -10.80 12.96 -8.06
N HIS A 49 -9.63 13.18 -7.45
CA HIS A 49 -8.94 12.23 -6.57
C HIS A 49 -8.31 13.00 -5.40
N VAL A 50 -9.12 13.27 -4.36
CA VAL A 50 -8.73 13.96 -3.11
C VAL A 50 -8.19 12.98 -2.07
#